data_AF-A0AA41Q6R3-F1
#
_entry.id   AF-A0AA41Q6R3-F1
#
_cell.length_a   1.000
_cell.length_b   1.000
_cell.length_c   1.000
_cell.angle_alpha   90.00
_cell.angle_beta   90.00
_cell.angle_gamma   90.00
#
_symmetry.space_group_name_H-M   'P 1'
#
loop_
_entity.id
_entity.type
_entity.pdbx_description
1 polymer ?
#
loop_
_entity_poly.entity_id
_entity_poly.type
_entity_poly.pdbx_seq_one_letter_code
_entity_poly.pdbx_strand_id
1 'polypeptide(L)'
;MEHTEAADDLTKAAKAYRRTERAHEEARQALKQAAVAALAAGVKQSEVVKTTGWTREYLRRLRKGEPSDGSAESAAPAKPKK
;
A
#
# COMPACT_ATOMS: atom_id res chain seq x y z
N MET A 1 -38.81 -12.74 12.37
CA MET A 1 -37.62 -12.67 13.25
C MET A 1 -36.31 -12.85 12.45
N GLU A 2 -36.27 -12.57 11.14
CA GLU A 2 -35.05 -12.73 10.32
C GLU A 2 -34.12 -11.51 10.30
N HIS A 3 -34.60 -10.33 10.74
CA HIS A 3 -33.83 -9.10 10.65
C HIS A 3 -32.61 -9.06 11.59
N THR A 4 -32.61 -9.84 12.67
CA THR A 4 -31.50 -9.88 13.63
C THR A 4 -30.30 -10.64 13.09
N GLU A 5 -30.52 -11.77 12.40
CA GLU A 5 -29.44 -12.56 11.78
C GLU A 5 -28.76 -11.79 10.65
N ALA A 6 -29.55 -11.14 9.79
CA ALA A 6 -29.01 -10.27 8.73
C ALA A 6 -28.20 -9.09 9.30
N ALA A 7 -28.65 -8.49 10.42
CA ALA A 7 -27.92 -7.41 11.08
C ALA A 7 -26.61 -7.90 11.73
N ASP A 8 -26.61 -9.09 12.32
CA ASP A 8 -25.43 -9.72 12.89
C ASP A 8 -24.38 -10.05 11.82
N ASP A 9 -24.82 -10.56 10.67
CA ASP A 9 -23.92 -10.89 9.57
C ASP A 9 -23.33 -9.66 8.88
N LEU A 10 -24.12 -8.59 8.72
CA LEU A 10 -23.61 -7.29 8.28
C LEU A 10 -22.54 -6.77 9.26
N THR A 11 -22.79 -6.88 10.57
CA THR A 11 -21.85 -6.43 11.60
C THR A 11 -20.54 -7.21 11.55
N LYS A 12 -20.61 -8.54 11.38
CA LYS A 12 -19.41 -9.39 11.20
C LYS A 12 -18.64 -9.00 9.95
N ALA A 13 -19.32 -8.83 8.81
CA ALA A 13 -18.70 -8.46 7.55
C ALA A 13 -18.02 -7.09 7.64
N ALA A 14 -18.67 -6.09 8.24
CA ALA A 14 -18.11 -4.76 8.44
C ALA A 14 -16.85 -4.77 9.33
N LYS A 15 -16.85 -5.59 10.39
CA LYS A 15 -15.67 -5.78 11.25
C LYS A 15 -14.51 -6.43 10.49
N ALA A 16 -14.79 -7.46 9.70
CA ALA A 16 -13.79 -8.12 8.86
C ALA A 16 -13.18 -7.15 7.85
N TYR A 17 -14.02 -6.38 7.14
CA TYR A 17 -13.58 -5.36 6.19
C TYR A 17 -12.66 -4.30 6.84
N ARG A 18 -13.08 -3.73 7.99
CA ARG A 18 -12.26 -2.73 8.69
C ARG A 18 -10.92 -3.31 9.16
N ARG A 19 -10.90 -4.58 9.57
CA ARG A 19 -9.68 -5.28 9.95
C ARG A 19 -8.75 -5.46 8.75
N THR A 20 -9.27 -5.84 7.59
CA THR A 20 -8.45 -6.01 6.39
C THR A 20 -7.93 -4.68 5.88
N GLU A 21 -8.74 -3.62 5.90
CA GLU A 21 -8.29 -2.27 5.53
C GLU A 21 -7.15 -1.79 6.44
N ARG A 22 -7.28 -2.01 7.75
CA ARG A 22 -6.21 -1.69 8.70
C ARG A 22 -4.95 -2.49 8.43
N ALA A 23 -5.06 -3.81 8.25
CA ALA A 23 -3.91 -4.67 7.96
C ALA A 23 -3.23 -4.29 6.64
N HIS A 24 -4.02 -3.91 5.63
CA HIS A 24 -3.51 -3.44 4.35
C HIS A 24 -2.77 -2.10 4.48
N GLU A 25 -3.32 -1.15 5.25
CA GLU A 25 -2.64 0.12 5.50
C GLU A 25 -1.36 -0.08 6.32
N GLU A 26 -1.37 -0.94 7.34
CA GLU A 26 -0.16 -1.32 8.10
C GLU A 26 0.92 -1.94 7.18
N ALA A 27 0.53 -2.88 6.31
CA ALA A 27 1.44 -3.47 5.32
C ALA A 27 1.98 -2.43 4.32
N ARG A 28 1.12 -1.51 3.86
CA ARG A 28 1.51 -0.42 2.97
C ARG A 28 2.54 0.50 3.64
N GLN A 29 2.34 0.86 4.91
CA GLN A 29 3.28 1.69 5.65
C GLN A 29 4.61 0.95 5.91
N ALA A 30 4.56 -0.33 6.26
CA ALA A 30 5.76 -1.16 6.40
C ALA A 30 6.57 -1.22 5.09
N LEU A 31 5.90 -1.40 3.94
CA LEU A 31 6.55 -1.41 2.63
C LEU A 31 7.19 -0.05 2.30
N LYS A 32 6.54 1.06 2.65
CA LYS A 32 7.12 2.41 2.48
C LYS A 32 8.40 2.57 3.30
N GLN A 33 8.37 2.20 4.57
CA GLN A 33 9.52 2.28 5.46
C GLN A 33 10.68 1.42 4.96
N ALA A 34 10.40 0.17 4.56
CA ALA A 34 11.40 -0.73 3.99
C ALA A 34 12.01 -0.17 2.69
N ALA A 35 11.21 0.43 1.81
CA ALA A 35 11.69 1.06 0.58
C ALA A 35 12.61 2.25 0.87
N VAL A 36 12.25 3.12 1.84
CA VAL A 36 13.10 4.25 2.26
C VAL A 36 14.41 3.75 2.85
N ALA A 37 14.36 2.76 3.74
CA ALA A 37 15.55 2.17 4.34
C ALA A 37 16.49 1.54 3.29
N ALA A 38 15.93 0.80 2.32
CA ALA A 38 16.69 0.23 1.21
C ALA A 38 17.40 1.32 0.39
N LEU A 39 16.69 2.40 0.04
CA LEU A 39 17.29 3.53 -0.69
C LEU A 39 18.39 4.22 0.12
N ALA A 40 18.20 4.37 1.43
CA ALA A 40 19.22 4.94 2.33
C ALA A 40 20.46 4.04 2.45
N ALA A 41 20.28 2.71 2.37
CA ALA A 41 21.36 1.72 2.34
C ALA A 41 22.09 1.60 0.99
N GLY A 42 21.70 2.40 -0.02
CA GLY A 42 22.34 2.41 -1.33
C GLY A 42 21.76 1.42 -2.35
N VAL A 43 20.64 0.75 -2.04
CA VAL A 43 19.93 -0.09 -3.01
C VAL A 43 19.49 0.75 -4.20
N LYS A 44 19.71 0.25 -5.42
CA LYS A 44 19.39 0.99 -6.63
C LYS A 44 17.88 1.21 -6.72
N GLN A 45 17.48 2.43 -7.06
CA GLN A 45 16.07 2.78 -7.24
C GLN A 45 15.36 1.88 -8.26
N SER A 46 16.05 1.41 -9.30
CA SER A 46 15.51 0.46 -10.27
C SER A 46 15.17 -0.92 -9.68
N GLU A 47 15.89 -1.36 -8.66
CA GLU A 47 15.60 -2.62 -7.97
C GLU A 47 14.39 -2.45 -7.08
N VAL A 48 14.32 -1.34 -6.33
CA VAL A 48 13.15 -1.02 -5.51
C VAL A 48 11.87 -0.93 -6.36
N VAL A 49 11.93 -0.31 -7.54
CA VAL A 49 10.83 -0.27 -8.52
C VAL A 49 10.37 -1.69 -8.92
N LYS A 50 11.31 -2.60 -9.19
CA LYS A 50 10.98 -3.98 -9.56
C LYS A 50 10.30 -4.73 -8.42
N THR A 51 10.76 -4.50 -7.18
CA THR A 51 10.24 -5.18 -5.99
C THR A 51 8.87 -4.64 -5.57
N THR A 52 8.67 -3.32 -5.57
CA THR A 52 7.42 -2.71 -5.06
C THR A 52 6.39 -2.44 -6.15
N GLY A 53 6.79 -2.42 -7.42
CA GLY A 53 5.96 -1.99 -8.54
C GLY A 53 5.72 -0.47 -8.61
N TRP A 54 6.31 0.31 -7.70
CA TRP A 54 6.13 1.77 -7.68
C TRP A 54 6.97 2.47 -8.74
N THR A 55 6.57 3.68 -9.10
CA THR A 55 7.34 4.51 -10.02
C THR A 55 8.59 5.09 -9.33
N ARG A 56 9.62 5.40 -10.12
CA ARG A 56 10.81 6.11 -9.62
C ARG A 56 10.43 7.44 -8.96
N GLU A 57 9.51 8.17 -9.58
CA GLU A 57 9.06 9.46 -9.06
C GLU A 57 8.39 9.34 -7.69
N TYR A 58 7.59 8.28 -7.48
CA TYR A 58 7.03 8.00 -6.17
C TYR A 58 8.11 7.75 -5.10
N LEU A 59 9.11 6.92 -5.42
CA LEU A 59 10.23 6.64 -4.53
C LEU A 59 11.06 7.90 -4.19
N ARG A 60 11.20 8.82 -5.17
CA ARG A 60 11.91 10.09 -4.98
C ARG A 60 11.19 10.99 -3.98
N ARG A 61 9.86 11.12 -4.11
CA ARG A 61 9.02 11.87 -3.16
C ARG A 61 9.03 11.27 -1.77
N LEU A 62 8.93 9.93 -1.70
CA LEU A 62 8.98 9.19 -0.44
C LEU A 62 10.30 9.43 0.30
N ARG A 63 11.44 9.37 -0.40
CA ARG A 63 12.76 9.66 0.20
C ARG A 63 12.90 11.11 0.70
N LYS A 64 12.21 12.06 0.06
CA LYS A 64 12.24 13.48 0.43
C LYS A 64 11.31 13.80 1.63
N GLY A 65 10.50 12.84 2.08
CA GLY A 65 9.52 13.05 3.14
C GLY A 65 8.34 13.93 2.70
N GLU A 66 8.12 14.09 1.40
CA GLU A 66 6.96 14.82 0.89
C GLU A 66 5.69 14.01 1.17
N PRO A 67 4.58 14.65 1.58
CA PRO A 67 3.31 13.96 1.73
C PRO A 67 3.01 13.27 0.41
N SER A 68 2.86 11.95 0.45
CA SER A 68 2.35 11.20 -0.70
C SER A 68 0.84 11.42 -0.78
N ASP A 69 0.41 12.67 -0.88
CA ASP A 69 -0.98 13.02 -1.15
C ASP A 69 -1.29 12.58 -2.57
N GLY A 70 -2.12 11.54 -2.65
CA GLY A 70 -2.43 10.86 -3.88
C GLY A 70 -2.96 9.49 -3.57
N SER A 71 -4.28 9.42 -3.39
CA SER A 71 -5.11 8.25 -3.65
C SER A 71 -4.44 7.34 -4.67
N ALA A 72 -4.33 6.07 -4.30
CA ALA A 72 -3.63 5.00 -4.97
C ALA A 72 -4.22 4.61 -6.35
N GLU A 73 -4.61 5.57 -7.18
CA GLU A 73 -5.12 5.34 -8.53
C GLU A 73 -4.01 5.35 -9.60
N SER A 74 -2.76 5.67 -9.23
CA SER A 74 -1.62 5.69 -10.16
C SER A 74 -0.38 4.93 -9.72
N ALA A 75 -0.47 4.08 -8.69
CA ALA A 75 0.50 2.99 -8.48
C ALA A 75 0.31 1.87 -9.53
N ALA A 76 0.08 2.26 -10.79
CA ALA A 76 -0.04 1.35 -11.91
C ALA A 76 1.20 0.47 -11.93
N PRO A 77 1.05 -0.86 -12.07
CA PRO A 77 2.19 -1.74 -12.21
C PRO A 77 2.98 -1.24 -13.41
N ALA A 78 4.27 -0.95 -13.21
CA ALA A 78 5.18 -0.76 -14.33
C ALA A 78 5.01 -1.97 -15.25
N LYS A 79 4.41 -1.78 -16.44
CA LYS A 79 4.14 -2.87 -17.38
C LYS A 79 5.44 -3.66 -17.55
N PRO A 80 5.42 -5.00 -17.41
CA PRO A 80 6.61 -5.79 -17.70
C PRO A 80 6.99 -5.50 -19.15
N LYS A 81 8.22 -5.02 -19.37
CA LYS A 81 8.76 -4.94 -20.73
C LYS A 81 8.97 -6.38 -21.19
N LYS A 82 8.28 -6.76 -22.28
CA LYS A 82 8.55 -7.99 -23.05
C LYS A 82 10.02 -8.02 -23.49
#